data_AF-A0A8S2WZI2-F1
#
_entry.id   AF-A0A8S2WZI2-F1
#
_cell.length_a   1.000
_cell.length_b   1.000
_cell.length_c   1.000
_cell.angle_alpha   90.00
_cell.angle_beta   90.00
_cell.angle_gamma   90.00
#
_symmetry.space_group_name_H-M   'P 1'
#
loop_
_entity.id
_entity.type
_entity.pdbx_description
1 polymer ?
#
loop_
_entity_poly.entity_id
_entity_poly.type
_entity_poly.pdbx_seq_one_letter_code
_entity_poly.pdbx_strand_id
1 'polypeptide(L)'
;MELRAKQNQRIRLVFYSFSATDVNSYNLCDSSNFKDIFDWLSTNNAVTLEWSHDYDDDLEYQQRYDFELLFVTFTQKKIDDYCPTNMFDCNDNSSMCIDSSLRCNGLNECRSEYDEFDCKQLTSSAVSSITVRYFWLFVLYFNTLT
;
A
#
# COMPACT_ATOMS: atom_id res chain seq x y z
N MET A 1 12.56 2.50 -0.11
CA MET A 1 11.71 3.06 -1.19
C MET A 1 11.04 4.31 -0.68
N GLU A 2 10.98 5.38 -1.48
CA GLU A 2 10.26 6.60 -1.10
C GLU A 2 9.00 6.76 -1.96
N LEU A 3 7.86 6.99 -1.31
CA LEU A 3 6.59 7.33 -1.94
C LEU A 3 6.33 8.83 -1.73
N ARG A 4 5.96 9.55 -2.79
CA ARG A 4 5.64 10.99 -2.73
C ARG A 4 4.30 11.27 -3.40
N ALA A 5 3.41 11.91 -2.66
CA ALA A 5 2.14 12.43 -3.13
C ALA A 5 2.27 13.89 -3.58
N LYS A 6 1.25 14.39 -4.30
CA LYS A 6 1.16 15.81 -4.68
C LYS A 6 1.14 16.71 -3.45
N GLN A 7 1.44 18.00 -3.64
CA GLN A 7 1.26 18.99 -2.58
C GLN A 7 -0.20 18.98 -2.10
N ASN A 8 -0.40 19.02 -0.78
CA ASN A 8 -1.68 18.88 -0.07
C ASN A 8 -2.32 17.48 -0.06
N GLN A 9 -1.63 16.46 -0.55
CA GLN A 9 -2.03 15.06 -0.37
C GLN A 9 -1.17 14.36 0.68
N ARG A 10 -1.74 13.35 1.31
CA ARG A 10 -1.12 12.42 2.25
C ARG A 10 -1.22 11.01 1.67
N ILE A 11 -0.53 10.05 2.29
CA ILE A 11 -0.44 8.66 1.82
C ILE A 11 -1.04 7.76 2.91
N ARG A 12 -1.97 6.91 2.51
CA ARG A 12 -2.45 5.78 3.33
C ARG A 12 -1.70 4.53 2.89
N LEU A 13 -1.31 3.71 3.85
CA LEU A 13 -0.69 2.41 3.63
C LEU A 13 -1.54 1.35 4.30
N VAL A 14 -1.88 0.30 3.54
CA VAL A 14 -2.63 -0.86 4.01
C VAL A 14 -1.81 -2.10 3.73
N PHE A 15 -1.39 -2.82 4.76
CA PHE A 15 -0.70 -4.11 4.59
C PHE A 15 -1.72 -5.23 4.70
N TYR A 16 -1.86 -6.03 3.63
CA TYR A 16 -2.75 -7.18 3.57
C TYR A 16 -2.07 -8.46 4.02
N SER A 17 -0.76 -8.56 3.77
CA SER A 17 0.07 -9.64 4.27
C SER A 17 1.46 -9.14 4.57
N PHE A 18 2.06 -9.69 5.61
CA PHE A 18 3.43 -9.44 5.99
C PHE A 18 3.97 -10.72 6.61
N SER A 19 5.08 -11.23 6.06
CA SER A 19 5.81 -12.35 6.64
C SER A 19 7.20 -11.83 6.99
N ALA A 20 7.40 -11.49 8.26
CA ALA A 20 8.72 -11.30 8.83
C ALA A 20 8.84 -12.02 10.16
N THR A 21 10.01 -12.61 10.38
CA THR A 21 10.34 -13.36 11.59
C THR A 21 11.51 -12.65 12.23
N ASP A 22 11.26 -11.56 12.94
CA ASP A 22 12.29 -10.99 13.80
C ASP A 22 11.71 -10.39 15.07
N VAL A 23 12.00 -11.06 16.19
CA VAL A 23 11.58 -10.72 17.56
C VAL A 23 12.29 -9.49 18.12
N ASN A 24 13.28 -8.93 17.42
CA ASN A 24 14.12 -7.85 17.94
C ASN A 24 13.88 -6.48 17.30
N SER A 25 12.96 -6.37 16.34
CA SER A 25 12.65 -5.07 15.74
C SER A 25 11.34 -4.49 16.30
N TYR A 26 11.42 -3.26 16.81
CA TYR A 26 10.26 -2.47 17.25
C TYR A 26 9.35 -2.02 16.08
N ASN A 27 9.53 -2.60 14.88
CA ASN A 27 8.93 -2.19 13.60
C ASN A 27 8.41 -3.40 12.84
N LEU A 28 7.08 -3.55 12.70
CA LEU A 28 6.30 -4.53 11.90
C LEU A 28 6.72 -6.04 11.92
N CYS A 29 7.90 -6.44 12.41
CA CYS A 29 8.48 -7.78 12.25
C CYS A 29 8.35 -8.70 13.45
N ASP A 30 7.72 -8.23 14.52
CA ASP A 30 7.37 -9.06 15.66
C ASP A 30 5.86 -9.33 15.68
N SER A 31 5.39 -10.27 14.86
CA SER A 31 4.33 -11.14 15.37
C SER A 31 4.15 -12.41 14.53
N SER A 32 4.13 -13.52 15.25
CA SER A 32 3.59 -14.80 14.82
C SER A 32 2.07 -14.80 14.64
N ASN A 33 1.38 -13.64 14.61
CA ASN A 33 -0.09 -13.54 14.69
C ASN A 33 -0.73 -12.25 14.12
N PHE A 34 -0.17 -11.57 13.11
CA PHE A 34 -0.89 -10.47 12.46
C PHE A 34 -1.93 -11.02 11.50
N LYS A 35 -3.09 -11.37 12.08
CA LYS A 35 -4.36 -11.53 11.36
C LYS A 35 -5.05 -10.17 11.12
N ASP A 36 -4.47 -9.09 11.65
CA ASP A 36 -5.04 -7.74 11.61
C ASP A 36 -4.39 -6.93 10.48
N ILE A 37 -5.24 -6.33 9.64
CA ILE A 37 -4.85 -5.39 8.59
C ILE A 37 -4.18 -4.18 9.25
N PHE A 38 -2.93 -3.90 8.90
CA PHE A 38 -2.27 -2.65 9.32
C PHE A 38 -2.69 -1.53 8.38
N ASP A 39 -3.43 -0.55 8.90
CA ASP A 39 -3.91 0.63 8.18
C ASP A 39 -3.34 1.89 8.83
N TRP A 40 -2.49 2.61 8.08
CA TRP A 40 -1.77 3.78 8.56
C TRP A 40 -1.90 4.97 7.63
N LEU A 41 -1.99 6.17 8.21
CA LEU A 41 -2.10 7.44 7.49
C LEU A 41 -0.85 8.31 7.75
N SER A 42 -0.11 8.66 6.70
CA SER A 42 1.06 9.53 6.80
C SER A 42 0.69 10.91 7.28
N THR A 43 1.53 11.59 8.05
CA THR A 43 1.31 13.00 8.46
C THR A 43 1.70 14.00 7.37
N ASN A 44 2.59 13.59 6.47
CA ASN A 44 3.16 14.39 5.39
C ASN A 44 2.84 13.81 4.01
N ASN A 45 3.22 14.51 2.94
CA ASN A 45 3.04 14.07 1.56
C ASN A 45 4.13 13.09 1.07
N ALA A 46 5.01 12.63 1.93
CA ALA A 46 6.07 11.68 1.60
C ALA A 46 6.23 10.65 2.71
N VAL A 47 6.53 9.41 2.33
CA VAL A 47 6.77 8.29 3.23
C VAL A 47 7.96 7.50 2.71
N THR A 48 8.92 7.22 3.60
CA THR A 48 10.03 6.32 3.31
C THR A 48 9.72 4.96 3.92
N LEU A 49 9.71 3.94 3.07
CA LEU A 49 9.62 2.54 3.45
C LEU A 49 11.04 1.97 3.45
N GLU A 50 11.49 1.54 4.62
CA GLU A 50 12.77 0.85 4.80
C GLU A 50 12.48 -0.60 5.15
N TRP A 51 13.18 -1.51 4.50
CA TRP A 51 13.14 -2.93 4.80
C TRP A 51 14.57 -3.40 5.00
N SER A 52 14.76 -4.25 6.00
CA SER A 52 16.03 -4.91 6.29
C SER A 52 15.81 -6.41 6.28
N HIS A 53 16.80 -7.13 5.77
CA HIS A 53 16.85 -8.58 5.83
C HIS A 53 17.95 -8.95 6.81
N ASP A 54 17.62 -9.64 7.89
CA ASP A 54 18.64 -10.26 8.72
C ASP A 54 19.03 -11.58 8.06
N TYR A 55 20.27 -11.67 7.58
CA TYR A 55 20.80 -12.87 6.95
C TYR A 55 21.45 -13.70 8.04
N ASP A 56 20.74 -14.70 8.54
CA ASP A 56 21.30 -15.66 9.48
C ASP A 56 22.11 -16.70 8.70
N ASP A 57 23.44 -16.58 8.73
CA ASP A 57 24.40 -17.46 8.04
C ASP A 57 24.31 -18.93 8.54
N ASP A 58 23.68 -19.17 9.69
CA ASP A 58 23.59 -20.50 10.33
C ASP A 58 22.31 -21.28 9.96
N LEU A 59 21.37 -20.69 9.19
CA LEU A 59 20.13 -21.35 8.78
C LEU A 59 20.18 -21.84 7.32
N GLU A 60 20.22 -23.16 7.15
CA GLU A 60 20.14 -23.88 5.85
C GLU A 60 18.80 -23.68 5.11
N TYR A 61 17.81 -23.05 5.75
CA TYR A 61 16.51 -22.75 5.16
C TYR A 61 16.36 -21.26 4.84
N GLN A 62 16.24 -20.96 3.56
CA GLN A 62 15.85 -19.66 3.02
C GLN A 62 14.44 -19.28 3.52
N GLN A 63 14.34 -18.52 4.60
CA GLN A 63 13.09 -17.88 4.96
C GLN A 63 12.82 -16.77 3.96
N ARG A 64 11.64 -16.80 3.33
CA ARG A 64 11.20 -15.75 2.41
C ARG A 64 10.41 -14.72 3.19
N TYR A 65 10.90 -13.49 3.16
CA TYR A 65 10.22 -12.34 3.72
C TYR A 65 9.53 -11.60 2.59
N ASP A 66 8.20 -11.64 2.62
CA ASP A 66 7.37 -11.01 1.60
C ASP A 66 6.29 -10.17 2.29
N PHE A 67 5.86 -9.11 1.62
CA PHE A 67 4.72 -8.30 2.05
C PHE A 67 3.90 -7.86 0.84
N GLU A 68 2.61 -7.70 1.08
CA GLU A 68 1.68 -7.09 0.13
C GLU A 68 1.07 -5.86 0.77
N LEU A 69 1.23 -4.72 0.10
CA LEU A 69 0.65 -3.46 0.52
C LEU A 69 -0.09 -2.77 -0.61
N LEU A 70 -1.16 -2.07 -0.25
CA LEU A 70 -1.77 -1.02 -1.03
C LEU A 70 -1.33 0.32 -0.46
N PHE A 71 -0.87 1.21 -1.34
CA PHE A 71 -0.69 2.61 -1.00
C PHE A 71 -1.66 3.45 -1.81
N VAL A 72 -2.28 4.45 -1.17
CA VAL A 72 -3.17 5.39 -1.84
C VAL A 72 -2.89 6.81 -1.39
N THR A 73 -2.90 7.74 -2.33
CA THR A 73 -2.86 9.17 -2.02
C THR A 73 -4.25 9.69 -1.71
N PHE A 74 -4.37 10.48 -0.66
CA PHE A 74 -5.63 11.10 -0.28
C PHE A 74 -5.47 12.57 0.11
N THR A 75 -6.53 13.34 -0.04
CA THR A 75 -6.64 14.69 0.51
C THR A 75 -7.48 14.62 1.76
N GLN A 76 -7.07 15.31 2.83
CA GLN A 76 -7.89 15.40 4.02
C GLN A 76 -8.92 16.54 3.88
N LYS A 77 -10.21 16.23 4.07
CA LYS A 77 -11.29 17.21 4.14
C LYS A 77 -11.78 17.41 5.58
N LYS A 78 -12.54 18.47 5.84
CA LYS A 78 -13.27 18.59 7.10
C LYS A 78 -14.52 17.71 7.07
N ILE A 79 -14.96 17.27 8.25
CA ILE A 79 -16.29 16.66 8.42
C ILE A 79 -17.30 17.74 8.03
N ASP A 80 -18.24 17.43 7.14
CA ASP A 80 -19.21 18.34 6.50
C ASP A 80 -18.69 19.21 5.33
N ASP A 81 -17.46 18.99 4.87
CA ASP A 81 -16.95 19.61 3.64
C ASP A 81 -17.04 18.65 2.44
N TYR A 82 -16.97 19.20 1.23
CA TYR A 82 -17.03 18.43 -0.02
C TYR A 82 -15.63 18.18 -0.59
N CYS A 83 -15.44 17.01 -1.18
CA CYS A 83 -14.25 16.74 -1.97
C CYS A 83 -14.22 17.62 -3.25
N PRO A 84 -13.02 18.01 -3.73
CA PRO A 84 -12.87 18.70 -5.01
C PRO A 84 -13.52 17.92 -6.18
N THR A 85 -13.89 18.61 -7.26
CA THR A 85 -14.67 18.05 -8.39
C THR A 85 -14.07 16.80 -9.05
N ASN A 86 -12.76 16.58 -8.93
CA ASN A 86 -12.05 15.42 -9.48
C ASN A 86 -11.65 14.38 -8.42
N MET A 87 -12.23 14.49 -7.22
CA MET A 87 -11.98 13.58 -6.11
C MET A 87 -13.27 12.89 -5.70
N PHE A 88 -13.16 11.63 -5.30
CA PHE A 88 -14.24 10.86 -4.73
C PHE A 88 -14.26 11.02 -3.21
N ASP A 89 -15.45 11.20 -2.67
CA ASP A 89 -15.69 11.34 -1.24
C ASP A 89 -15.92 9.97 -0.61
N CYS A 90 -15.03 9.57 0.30
CA CYS A 90 -15.11 8.30 1.01
C CYS A 90 -16.23 8.26 2.08
N ASN A 91 -17.29 9.09 1.95
CA ASN A 91 -18.47 9.27 2.82
C ASN A 91 -18.31 10.31 3.95
N ASP A 92 -19.43 10.80 4.50
CA ASP A 92 -19.56 11.88 5.49
C ASP A 92 -18.84 11.59 6.82
N ASN A 93 -18.65 10.31 7.16
CA ASN A 93 -17.92 9.89 8.36
C ASN A 93 -16.40 9.77 8.13
N SER A 94 -15.94 9.98 6.90
CA SER A 94 -14.53 9.96 6.53
C SER A 94 -14.05 11.37 6.21
N SER A 95 -12.88 11.73 6.73
CA SER A 95 -12.20 12.99 6.35
C SER A 95 -11.33 12.80 5.09
N MET A 96 -11.65 11.83 4.23
CA MET A 96 -10.77 11.37 3.16
C MET A 96 -11.41 11.56 1.79
N CYS A 97 -10.67 12.22 0.90
CA CYS A 97 -10.95 12.29 -0.51
C CYS A 97 -9.87 11.53 -1.29
N ILE A 98 -10.26 10.65 -2.20
CA ILE A 98 -9.35 9.94 -3.10
C ILE A 98 -9.55 10.42 -4.55
N ASP A 99 -8.68 10.03 -5.47
CA ASP A 99 -8.90 10.35 -6.89
C ASP A 99 -10.16 9.65 -7.41
N SER A 100 -11.02 10.34 -8.15
CA SER A 100 -12.29 9.75 -8.64
C SER A 100 -12.09 8.53 -9.55
N SER A 101 -10.93 8.39 -10.17
CA SER A 101 -10.59 7.21 -10.99
C SER A 101 -10.40 5.92 -10.17
N LEU A 102 -10.28 6.02 -8.85
CA LEU A 102 -10.08 4.88 -7.95
C LEU A 102 -11.40 4.24 -7.51
N ARG A 103 -12.55 4.87 -7.79
CA ARG A 103 -13.85 4.31 -7.45
C ARG A 103 -14.16 3.07 -8.30
N CYS A 104 -14.62 1.99 -7.67
CA CYS A 104 -15.04 0.75 -8.31
C CYS A 104 -13.91 0.05 -9.08
N ASN A 105 -12.69 0.08 -8.56
CA ASN A 105 -11.53 -0.52 -9.21
C ASN A 105 -11.15 -1.91 -8.66
N GLY A 106 -11.88 -2.39 -7.65
CA GLY A 106 -11.64 -3.66 -6.97
C GLY A 106 -10.62 -3.62 -5.84
N LEU A 107 -10.12 -2.44 -5.47
CA LEU A 107 -9.24 -2.18 -4.33
C LEU A 107 -9.98 -1.32 -3.31
N ASN A 108 -9.57 -1.38 -2.04
CA ASN A 108 -10.21 -0.62 -0.96
C ASN A 108 -9.33 0.57 -0.56
N GLU A 109 -9.39 1.63 -1.35
CA GLU A 109 -8.65 2.87 -1.14
C GLU A 109 -9.23 3.73 -0.02
N CYS A 110 -10.55 3.75 0.12
CA CYS A 110 -11.21 4.38 1.25
C CYS A 110 -10.99 3.58 2.55
N ARG A 111 -11.12 4.24 3.71
CA ARG A 111 -11.03 3.54 5.01
C ARG A 111 -12.27 2.68 5.30
N SER A 112 -13.42 3.18 4.87
CA SER A 112 -14.66 2.41 4.70
C SER A 112 -14.78 2.09 3.23
N GLU A 113 -14.98 0.83 2.84
CA GLU A 113 -15.06 0.23 1.47
C GLU A 113 -16.11 0.87 0.52
N TYR A 114 -16.25 2.19 0.56
CA TYR A 114 -17.33 2.98 0.00
C TYR A 114 -17.07 3.35 -1.45
N ASP A 115 -15.80 3.49 -1.82
CA ASP A 115 -15.32 3.50 -3.19
C ASP A 115 -15.74 2.26 -3.98
N GLU A 116 -15.88 1.12 -3.29
CA GLU A 116 -16.29 -0.15 -3.89
C GLU A 116 -17.79 -0.48 -3.69
N PHE A 117 -18.56 0.46 -3.13
CA PHE A 117 -19.99 0.27 -2.89
C PHE A 117 -20.86 0.79 -4.04
N ASP A 118 -21.96 0.07 -4.33
CA ASP A 118 -22.92 0.37 -5.42
C ASP A 118 -22.24 0.60 -6.79
N CYS A 119 -21.28 -0.27 -7.10
CA CYS A 119 -20.69 -0.37 -8.42
C CYS A 119 -21.65 -1.18 -9.30
N LYS A 120 -22.31 -0.51 -10.26
CA LYS A 120 -23.09 -1.19 -11.30
C LYS A 120 -22.13 -1.99 -12.17
N GLN A 121 -21.88 -3.24 -11.78
CA GLN A 121 -20.89 -4.19 -12.32
C GLN A 121 -20.18 -3.69 -13.59
N LEU A 122 -19.07 -3.00 -13.40
CA LEU A 122 -18.07 -2.89 -14.44
C LEU A 122 -17.23 -4.17 -14.34
N THR A 123 -17.36 -4.99 -15.37
CA THR A 123 -16.64 -6.24 -15.59
C THR A 123 -15.20 -6.16 -15.08
N SER A 124 -14.82 -7.11 -14.23
CA SER A 124 -13.50 -7.33 -13.64
C SER A 124 -12.37 -6.60 -14.38
N SER A 125 -12.01 -5.41 -13.92
CA SER A 125 -10.76 -4.81 -14.35
C SER A 125 -9.64 -5.61 -13.71
N ALA A 126 -8.70 -6.06 -14.54
CA ALA A 126 -7.62 -6.93 -14.13
C ALA A 126 -6.87 -6.30 -12.94
N VAL A 127 -6.86 -7.02 -11.83
CA VAL A 127 -6.04 -6.71 -10.65
C VAL A 127 -4.60 -6.58 -11.14
N SER A 128 -4.08 -5.36 -11.15
CA SER A 128 -2.64 -5.13 -11.35
C SER A 128 -1.97 -5.23 -9.98
N SER A 129 -1.86 -6.45 -9.45
CA SER A 129 -1.01 -6.70 -8.28
C SER A 129 0.44 -6.64 -8.75
N ILE A 130 1.19 -5.65 -8.28
CA ILE A 130 2.63 -5.64 -8.44
C ILE A 130 3.19 -6.60 -7.39
N THR A 131 3.37 -7.86 -7.77
CA THR A 131 4.16 -8.78 -6.93
C THR A 131 5.64 -8.42 -7.12
N VAL A 132 6.25 -7.79 -6.12
CA VAL A 132 7.71 -7.65 -6.07
C VAL A 132 8.29 -9.00 -5.63
N ARG A 133 8.47 -9.91 -6.60
CA ARG A 133 9.23 -11.15 -6.35
C ARG A 133 10.70 -10.83 -6.51
N TYR A 134 11.46 -10.84 -5.42
CA TYR A 134 12.91 -11.00 -5.52
C TYR A 134 13.22 -12.42 -5.97
N PHE A 135 13.05 -12.67 -7.27
CA PHE A 135 13.72 -13.78 -7.91
C PHE A 135 15.20 -13.39 -8.03
N TRP A 136 16.05 -14.11 -7.32
CA TRP A 136 17.46 -14.22 -7.68
C TRP A 136 17.53 -14.72 -9.12
N LEU A 137 17.59 -13.78 -10.08
CA LEU A 137 17.96 -13.87 -11.50
C LEU A 137 17.18 -12.81 -12.27
N PHE A 138 17.71 -11.60 -12.35
CA PHE A 138 17.86 -10.81 -13.57
C PHE A 138 18.40 -9.43 -13.17
N VAL A 139 19.72 -9.40 -12.94
CA VAL A 139 20.51 -8.28 -13.45
C VAL A 139 20.12 -8.16 -14.91
N LEU A 140 19.39 -7.11 -15.27
CA LEU A 140 19.16 -6.75 -16.67
C LEU A 140 20.52 -6.42 -17.27
N TYR A 141 21.14 -7.44 -17.85
CA TYR A 141 22.02 -7.29 -18.99
C TYR A 141 21.16 -6.66 -20.11
N PHE A 142 21.18 -5.33 -20.19
CA PHE A 142 21.02 -4.65 -21.48
C PHE A 142 22.35 -3.97 -21.81
N ASN A 143 23.06 -4.67 -22.69
CA ASN A 143 24.32 -4.32 -23.34
C ASN A 143 24.28 -2.94 -24.00
N THR A 144 25.44 -2.28 -24.12
CA THR A 144 25.95 -1.96 -25.46
C THR A 144 27.48 -2.06 -25.47
N LEU A 145 27.97 -3.01 -26.26
CA LEU A 145 29.25 -2.90 -26.97
C LEU A 145 29.11 -1.74 -27.96
N THR A 146 29.94 -0.71 -27.80
CA THR A 146 30.75 -0.06 -28.84
C THR A 146 31.88 0.69 -28.15
#